data_AF-A0AAD5X2M6-F1
#
_entry.id   AF-A0AAD5X2M6-F1
#
_cell.length_a   1.000
_cell.length_b   1.000
_cell.length_c   1.000
_cell.angle_alpha   90.00
_cell.angle_beta   90.00
_cell.angle_gamma   90.00
#
_symmetry.space_group_name_H-M   'P 1'
#
loop_
_entity.id
_entity.type
_entity.pdbx_description
1 polymer ?
#
loop_
_entity_poly.entity_id
_entity_poly.type
_entity_poly.pdbx_seq_one_letter_code
_entity_poly.pdbx_strand_id
1 'polypeptide(L)'
;KFDVDTLFFIFYYQQGSHQQYLAARELKRQSWRFHKKYLTWFQRHEEPKSITDEWEQGTYVYFDYEGAWCQRKKGDFRFEYRFLEDAEL
;
A
#
# COMPACT_ATOMS: atom_id res chain seq x y z
N LYS A 1 -9.27 -16.16 -6.69
CA LYS A 1 -8.48 -14.97 -6.31
C LYS A 1 -9.45 -14.00 -5.67
N PHE A 2 -9.14 -13.46 -4.49
CA PHE A 2 -9.97 -12.44 -3.86
C PHE A 2 -9.76 -11.09 -4.54
N ASP A 3 -10.80 -10.26 -4.56
CA ASP A 3 -10.66 -8.84 -4.89
C ASP A 3 -9.87 -8.10 -3.80
N VAL A 4 -9.44 -6.88 -4.12
CA VAL A 4 -8.65 -6.04 -3.21
C VAL A 4 -9.42 -5.65 -1.95
N ASP A 5 -10.75 -5.50 -2.02
CA ASP A 5 -11.58 -5.10 -0.88
C ASP A 5 -11.57 -6.18 0.20
N THR A 6 -11.75 -7.44 -0.20
CA THR A 6 -11.63 -8.62 0.66
C THR A 6 -10.23 -8.74 1.27
N LEU A 7 -9.18 -8.46 0.48
CA LEU A 7 -7.80 -8.51 0.98
C LEU A 7 -7.53 -7.42 2.01
N PHE A 8 -8.01 -6.19 1.79
CA PHE A 8 -7.92 -5.12 2.77
C PHE A 8 -8.72 -5.43 4.03
N PHE A 9 -9.92 -5.99 3.89
CA PHE A 9 -10.72 -6.43 5.03
C PHE A 9 -9.95 -7.42 5.90
N ILE A 10 -9.38 -8.47 5.30
CA ILE A 10 -8.56 -9.44 6.03
C ILE A 10 -7.34 -8.75 6.66
N PHE A 11 -6.65 -7.88 5.94
CA PHE A 11 -5.44 -7.22 6.43
C PHE A 11 -5.71 -6.34 7.66
N TYR A 12 -6.78 -5.55 7.66
CA TYR A 12 -7.09 -4.60 8.73
C TYR A 12 -7.84 -5.23 9.91
N TYR A 13 -8.68 -6.24 9.68
CA TYR A 13 -9.54 -6.82 10.71
C TYR A 13 -9.10 -8.20 11.24
N GLN A 14 -8.11 -8.85 10.64
CA GLN A 14 -7.56 -10.14 11.12
C GLN A 14 -6.09 -9.99 11.56
N GLN A 15 -5.79 -8.95 12.34
CA GLN A 15 -4.42 -8.63 12.73
C GLN A 15 -3.74 -9.76 13.51
N GLY A 16 -2.45 -9.99 13.23
CA GLY A 16 -1.65 -11.04 13.87
C GLY A 16 -1.95 -12.46 13.37
N SER A 17 -2.86 -12.63 12.40
CA SER A 17 -3.23 -13.94 11.87
C SER A 17 -2.40 -14.36 10.66
N HIS A 18 -2.39 -15.67 10.38
CA HIS A 18 -1.83 -16.19 9.12
C HIS A 18 -2.56 -15.62 7.89
N GLN A 19 -3.86 -15.36 8.02
CA GLN A 19 -4.69 -14.78 6.97
C GLN A 19 -4.25 -13.36 6.62
N GLN A 20 -3.89 -12.53 7.60
CA GLN A 20 -3.32 -11.20 7.35
C GLN A 20 -2.01 -11.30 6.55
N TYR A 21 -1.12 -12.23 6.91
CA TYR A 21 0.11 -12.47 6.15
C TYR A 21 -0.19 -12.88 4.69
N LEU A 22 -1.13 -13.80 4.47
CA LEU A 22 -1.52 -14.21 3.13
C LEU A 22 -2.16 -13.06 2.33
N ALA A 23 -2.97 -12.22 2.97
CA ALA A 23 -3.57 -11.05 2.34
C ALA A 23 -2.52 -10.01 1.93
N ALA A 24 -1.58 -9.69 2.83
CA ALA A 24 -0.46 -8.80 2.53
C ALA A 24 0.39 -9.32 1.35
N ARG A 25 0.68 -10.62 1.34
CA ARG A 25 1.43 -11.25 0.24
C ARG A 25 0.70 -11.13 -1.10
N GLU A 26 -0.62 -11.31 -1.11
CA GLU A 26 -1.41 -11.18 -2.33
C GLU A 26 -1.55 -9.71 -2.77
N LEU A 27 -1.68 -8.76 -1.85
CA LEU A 27 -1.63 -7.31 -2.13
C LEU A 27 -0.29 -6.91 -2.76
N LYS A 28 0.84 -7.38 -2.22
CA LYS A 28 2.18 -7.17 -2.80
C LYS A 28 2.29 -7.72 -4.23
N ARG A 29 1.71 -8.90 -4.49
CA ARG A 29 1.62 -9.54 -5.83
C ARG A 29 0.74 -8.76 -6.80
N GLN A 30 -0.13 -7.89 -6.29
CA GLN A 30 -0.96 -6.95 -7.05
C GLN A 30 -0.36 -5.52 -7.06
N SER A 31 0.94 -5.40 -6.79
CA SER A 31 1.69 -4.13 -6.82
C SER A 31 1.27 -3.10 -5.78
N TRP A 32 0.58 -3.51 -4.72
CA TRP A 32 0.38 -2.67 -3.55
C TRP A 32 1.61 -2.72 -2.64
N ARG A 33 1.92 -1.60 -1.99
CA ARG A 33 3.01 -1.44 -1.03
C ARG A 33 2.51 -0.76 0.22
N PHE A 34 2.80 -1.34 1.39
CA PHE A 34 2.38 -0.78 2.65
C PHE A 34 3.33 0.34 3.12
N HIS A 35 2.75 1.46 3.53
CA HIS A 35 3.45 2.64 4.02
C HIS A 35 3.36 2.72 5.56
N LYS A 36 4.42 2.33 6.27
CA LYS A 36 4.46 2.17 7.74
C LYS A 36 4.04 3.41 8.54
N LYS A 37 4.27 4.63 8.02
CA LYS A 37 3.83 5.87 8.70
C LYS A 37 2.34 6.17 8.55
N TYR A 38 1.75 5.83 7.41
CA TYR A 38 0.32 6.11 7.13
C TYR A 38 -0.56 4.89 7.36
N LEU A 39 0.06 3.74 7.67
CA LEU A 39 -0.60 2.46 7.91
C LEU A 39 -1.57 2.07 6.79
N THR A 40 -1.25 2.48 5.56
CA THR A 40 -2.06 2.16 4.39
C THR A 40 -1.24 1.73 3.19
N TRP A 41 -1.92 1.06 2.27
CA TRP A 41 -1.39 0.53 1.04
C TRP A 41 -1.49 1.56 -0.08
N PHE A 42 -0.42 1.67 -0.85
CA PHE A 42 -0.32 2.50 -2.04
C PHE A 42 0.00 1.64 -3.26
N GLN A 43 -0.52 2.04 -4.42
CA GLN A 43 -0.21 1.49 -5.73
C GLN A 43 0.09 2.66 -6.66
N ARG A 44 1.13 2.54 -7.48
CA ARG A 44 1.44 3.54 -8.51
C ARG A 44 0.26 3.61 -9.50
N HIS A 45 -0.30 4.80 -9.73
CA HIS A 45 -1.34 5.01 -10.75
C HIS A 45 -0.72 5.11 -12.14
N GLU A 46 0.49 5.65 -12.21
CA GLU A 46 1.29 5.85 -13.42
C GLU A 46 2.78 5.78 -13.02
N GLU A 47 3.67 5.83 -14.00
CA GLU A 47 5.11 5.89 -13.72
C GLU A 47 5.45 7.12 -12.87
N PRO A 48 6.23 6.99 -11.78
CA PRO A 48 6.61 8.14 -10.96
C PRO A 48 7.39 9.17 -11.79
N LYS A 49 7.16 10.45 -11.51
CA LYS A 49 7.85 11.55 -12.20
C LYS A 49 9.32 11.64 -11.81
N SER A 50 9.65 11.21 -10.59
CA SER A 50 11.00 11.21 -10.04
C SER A 50 11.19 9.97 -9.16
N ILE A 51 12.36 9.36 -9.27
CA ILE A 51 12.78 8.20 -8.47
C ILE A 51 14.23 8.46 -8.04
N THR A 52 14.53 8.30 -6.76
CA THR A 52 15.88 8.31 -6.18
C THR A 52 16.07 7.06 -5.34
N ASP A 53 17.24 6.90 -4.73
CA ASP A 53 17.51 5.77 -3.83
C ASP A 53 16.74 5.87 -2.50
N GLU A 54 16.21 7.06 -2.16
CA GLU A 54 15.53 7.32 -0.89
C GLU A 54 14.00 7.47 -1.02
N TRP A 55 13.51 7.86 -2.20
CA TRP A 55 12.09 8.12 -2.41
C TRP A 55 11.69 8.09 -3.89
N GLU A 56 10.38 8.01 -4.11
CA GLU A 56 9.77 8.25 -5.41
C GLU A 56 8.59 9.22 -5.28
N GLN A 57 8.33 9.98 -6.34
CA GLN A 57 7.28 11.00 -6.35
C GLN A 57 6.43 10.89 -7.62
N GLY A 58 5.12 10.83 -7.45
CA GLY A 58 4.20 10.62 -8.56
C GLY A 58 2.75 10.54 -8.13
N THR A 59 1.91 10.03 -9.02
CA THR A 59 0.49 9.82 -8.75
C THR A 59 0.26 8.40 -8.23
N TYR A 60 -0.41 8.28 -7.09
CA TYR A 60 -0.73 7.00 -6.46
C TYR A 60 -2.23 6.84 -6.27
N VAL A 61 -2.65 5.58 -6.21
CA VAL A 61 -3.90 5.18 -5.56
C VAL A 61 -3.55 4.65 -4.17
N TYR A 62 -4.32 5.01 -3.15
CA TYR A 62 -4.20 4.47 -1.80
C TYR A 62 -5.55 4.00 -1.28
N PHE A 63 -5.54 3.12 -0.28
CA PHE A 63 -6.77 2.65 0.34
C PHE A 63 -7.09 3.44 1.62
N ASP A 64 -8.20 4.17 1.62
CA ASP A 64 -8.67 4.95 2.77
C ASP A 64 -9.44 4.04 3.74
N TYR A 65 -8.71 3.28 4.56
CA TYR A 65 -9.30 2.31 5.50
C TYR A 65 -9.93 2.98 6.74
N GLU A 66 -9.47 4.18 7.12
CA GLU A 66 -9.97 4.90 8.31
C GLU A 66 -11.18 5.80 7.99
N GLY A 67 -11.21 6.41 6.82
CA GLY A 67 -12.27 7.33 6.43
C GLY A 67 -13.43 6.62 5.75
N ALA A 68 -13.32 6.44 4.43
CA ALA A 68 -14.44 6.05 3.59
C ALA A 68 -14.44 4.59 3.11
N TRP A 69 -13.49 3.77 3.56
CA TRP A 69 -13.29 2.38 3.10
C TRP A 69 -13.29 2.27 1.56
N CYS A 70 -12.39 3.01 0.91
CA CYS A 70 -12.37 3.08 -0.55
C CYS A 70 -11.00 3.45 -1.11
N GLN A 71 -10.83 3.28 -2.42
CA GLN A 71 -9.63 3.75 -3.11
C GLN A 71 -9.70 5.26 -3.37
N ARG A 72 -8.58 5.94 -3.14
CA ARG A 72 -8.42 7.38 -3.36
C ARG A 72 -7.19 7.64 -4.21
N LYS A 73 -7.28 8.61 -5.12
CA LYS A 73 -6.16 9.04 -5.95
C LYS A 73 -5.47 10.23 -5.30
N LYS A 74 -4.14 10.18 -5.18
CA LYS A 74 -3.29 11.25 -4.66
C LYS A 74 -2.22 11.58 -5.70
N GLY A 75 -2.32 12.77 -6.28
CA GLY A 75 -1.29 13.30 -7.16
C GLY A 75 -0.10 13.83 -6.38
N ASP A 76 1.07 13.81 -7.02
CA ASP A 76 2.32 14.39 -6.51
C ASP A 76 2.71 13.92 -5.09
N PHE A 77 2.40 12.66 -4.78
CA PHE A 77 2.76 12.06 -3.51
C PHE A 77 4.21 11.60 -3.54
N ARG A 78 5.00 12.03 -2.55
CA ARG A 78 6.33 11.49 -2.29
C ARG A 78 6.24 10.29 -1.35
N PHE A 79 6.55 9.11 -1.86
CA PHE A 79 6.71 7.89 -1.09
C PHE A 79 8.18 7.78 -0.66
N GLU A 80 8.46 8.00 0.62
CA GLU A 80 9.82 7.81 1.15
C GLU A 80 10.07 6.33 1.49
N TYR A 81 11.13 5.74 0.93
CA TYR A 81 11.41 4.31 1.07
C TYR A 81 11.72 3.89 2.51
N ARG A 82 12.16 4.80 3.38
CA ARG A 82 12.26 4.52 4.84
C ARG A 82 10.93 4.08 5.48
N PHE A 83 9.80 4.44 4.87
CA PHE A 83 8.47 4.01 5.32
C PHE A 83 7.94 2.79 4.56
N LEU A 84 8.67 2.24 3.58
CA LEU A 84 8.31 1.00 2.92
C LEU A 84 8.46 -0.17 3.91
N GLU A 85 7.49 -1.06 3.92
CA GLU A 85 7.44 -2.23 4.81
C GLU A 85 8.67 -3.16 4.73
N ASP A 86 9.39 -3.17 3.60
CA ASP A 86 10.55 -4.05 3.34
C ASP A 86 11.90 -3.30 3.25
N ALA A 87 12.02 -2.07 3.78
CA ALA A 87 13.29 -1.31 3.73
C ALA A 87 14.39 -1.85 4.67
N GLU A 88 14.11 -2.91 5.43
CA GLU A 88 15.07 -3.58 6.31
C GLU A 88 15.01 -5.09 6.06
N LEU A 89 15.78 -5.55 5.07
CA LEU A 89 16.48 -6.84 5.03
C LEU A 89 17.78 -6.67 4.25
#